data_AF-A0A0F5JMS2-F1
#
_entry.id   AF-A0A0F5JMS2-F1
#
_cell.length_a   1.000
_cell.length_b   1.000
_cell.length_c   1.000
_cell.angle_alpha   90.00
_cell.angle_beta   90.00
_cell.angle_gamma   90.00
#
_symmetry.space_group_name_H-M   'P 1'
#
loop_
_entity.id
_entity.type
_entity.pdbx_description
1 polymer ?
#
loop_
_entity_poly.entity_id
_entity_poly.type
_entity_poly.pdbx_seq_one_letter_code
_entity_poly.pdbx_strand_id
1 'polypeptide(L)'
;MNGAVLDLRNECVQLEKKLHEVMKLSNTLGRMLEHAVWEEDMVVGETITFHCSLEEFVAQIAPLIESRKWTVNDCHEVKPFLRSLDTVMKVCPEGKVEPLALGTLVNGVMEYLSTRKDD
;
A
#
# COMPACT_ATOMS: atom_id res chain seq x y z
N MET A 1 32.64 -29.06 23.19
CA MET A 1 31.56 -28.41 22.40
C MET A 1 32.13 -27.14 21.80
N ASN A 2 32.01 -26.97 20.48
CA ASN A 2 32.59 -25.82 19.75
C ASN A 2 31.86 -24.52 20.12
N GLY A 3 32.62 -23.42 20.33
CA GLY A 3 32.07 -22.11 20.72
C GLY A 3 30.95 -21.62 19.79
N ALA A 4 31.11 -21.83 18.48
CA ALA A 4 30.09 -21.49 17.47
C ALA A 4 28.72 -22.17 17.70
N VAL A 5 28.70 -23.39 18.27
CA VAL A 5 27.44 -24.09 18.58
C VAL A 5 26.77 -23.49 19.82
N LEU A 6 27.56 -22.98 20.76
CA LEU A 6 27.06 -22.29 21.94
C LEU A 6 26.49 -20.91 21.59
N ASP A 7 27.17 -20.19 20.69
CA ASP A 7 26.75 -18.87 20.22
C ASP A 7 25.44 -18.95 19.41
N LEU A 8 25.34 -19.90 18.46
CA LEU A 8 24.11 -20.15 17.72
C LEU A 8 22.94 -20.49 18.66
N ARG A 9 23.20 -21.31 19.70
CA ARG A 9 22.18 -21.65 20.69
C ARG A 9 21.71 -20.42 21.47
N ASN A 10 22.62 -19.55 21.85
CA ASN A 10 22.28 -18.31 22.54
C ASN A 10 21.47 -17.37 21.63
N GLU A 11 21.82 -17.27 20.35
CA GLU A 11 21.05 -16.50 19.37
C GLU A 11 19.63 -17.05 19.19
N CYS A 12 19.47 -18.37 19.07
CA CYS A 12 18.14 -19.00 19.00
C CYS A 12 17.29 -18.67 20.23
N VAL A 13 17.87 -18.76 21.43
CA VAL A 13 17.16 -18.43 22.68
C VAL A 13 16.75 -16.94 22.72
N GLN A 14 17.56 -16.04 22.17
CA GLN A 14 17.21 -14.62 22.09
C GLN A 14 16.12 -14.35 21.04
N LEU A 15 16.16 -15.07 19.91
CA LEU A 15 15.12 -15.01 18.87
C LEU A 15 13.77 -15.52 19.39
N GLU A 16 13.75 -16.63 20.12
CA GLU A 16 12.55 -17.16 20.76
C GLU A 16 11.92 -16.17 21.74
N LYS A 17 12.73 -15.48 22.55
CA LYS A 17 12.26 -14.42 23.44
C LYS A 17 11.65 -13.26 22.68
N LYS A 18 12.30 -12.80 21.60
CA LYS A 18 11.77 -11.73 20.75
C LYS A 18 10.45 -12.13 20.08
N LEU A 19 10.36 -13.36 19.58
CA LEU A 19 9.14 -13.90 18.99
C LEU A 19 7.99 -13.92 20.02
N HIS A 20 8.28 -14.35 21.26
CA HIS A 20 7.29 -14.36 22.33
C HIS A 20 6.75 -12.95 22.63
N GLU A 21 7.61 -11.95 22.71
CA GLU A 21 7.18 -10.56 22.91
C GLU A 21 6.35 -10.02 21.74
N VAL A 22 6.72 -10.34 20.50
CA VAL A 22 5.93 -9.98 19.31
C VAL A 22 4.54 -10.62 19.37
N MET A 23 4.46 -11.90 19.72
CA MET A 23 3.17 -12.60 19.87
C MET A 23 2.33 -11.97 20.98
N LYS A 24 2.93 -11.58 22.10
CA LYS A 24 2.24 -10.90 23.19
C LYS A 24 1.66 -9.56 22.77
N LEU A 25 2.44 -8.75 22.03
CA LEU A 25 1.98 -7.48 21.47
C LEU A 25 0.85 -7.69 20.45
N SER A 26 0.98 -8.66 19.55
CA SER A 26 -0.04 -9.00 18.56
C SER A 26 -1.36 -9.43 19.21
N ASN A 27 -1.30 -10.28 20.24
CA ASN A 27 -2.48 -10.70 21.00
C ASN A 27 -3.12 -9.52 21.75
N THR A 28 -2.30 -8.61 22.27
CA THR A 28 -2.79 -7.40 22.94
C THR A 28 -3.53 -6.50 21.95
N LEU A 29 -2.94 -6.26 20.78
CA LEU A 29 -3.57 -5.50 19.70
C LEU A 29 -4.89 -6.16 19.26
N GLY A 30 -4.90 -7.48 19.07
CA GLY A 30 -6.10 -8.23 18.70
C GLY A 30 -7.24 -8.00 19.69
N ARG A 31 -6.98 -8.07 21.00
CA ARG A 31 -7.98 -7.79 22.04
C ARG A 31 -8.43 -6.33 22.07
N MET A 32 -7.52 -5.39 21.81
CA MET A 32 -7.88 -3.97 21.72
C MET A 32 -8.82 -3.71 20.53
N LEU A 33 -8.61 -4.41 19.41
CA LEU A 33 -9.45 -4.31 18.22
C LEU A 33 -10.77 -5.09 18.34
N GLU A 34 -10.81 -6.18 19.09
CA GLU A 34 -12.02 -7.01 19.30
C GLU A 34 -13.16 -6.26 20.00
N HIS A 35 -12.83 -5.24 20.79
CA HIS A 35 -13.78 -4.38 21.49
C HIS A 35 -13.73 -2.92 21.02
N ALA A 36 -13.04 -2.65 19.92
CA ALA A 36 -13.06 -1.31 19.33
C ALA A 36 -14.48 -1.01 18.84
N VAL A 37 -15.15 -0.09 19.54
CA VAL A 37 -16.38 0.55 19.07
C VAL A 37 -15.93 1.59 18.06
N TRP A 38 -16.14 1.30 16.77
CA TRP A 38 -15.93 2.26 15.70
C TRP A 38 -16.87 3.46 15.96
N GLU A 39 -16.33 4.68 16.07
CA GLU A 39 -17.14 5.88 16.36
C GLU A 39 -18.19 6.11 15.26
N GLU A 40 -19.31 6.78 15.57
CA GLU A 40 -20.35 7.13 14.59
C GLU A 40 -19.82 7.96 13.40
N ASP A 41 -18.65 8.60 13.57
CA ASP A 41 -17.94 9.37 12.54
C ASP A 41 -16.91 8.55 11.75
N MET A 42 -16.72 7.25 12.07
CA MET A 42 -15.89 6.35 11.27
C MET A 42 -16.66 5.94 10.03
N VAL A 43 -16.50 6.73 8.97
CA VAL A 43 -17.00 6.41 7.63
C VAL A 43 -16.24 5.17 7.14
N VAL A 44 -16.96 4.08 6.85
CA VAL A 44 -16.42 3.01 6.01
C VAL A 44 -15.93 3.69 4.75
N GLY A 45 -14.61 3.73 4.53
CA GLY A 45 -14.04 4.36 3.35
C GLY A 45 -14.65 3.72 2.11
N GLU A 46 -15.70 4.32 1.56
CA GLU A 46 -16.34 3.84 0.36
C GLU A 46 -15.26 3.84 -0.70
N THR A 47 -14.91 2.64 -1.15
CA THR A 47 -13.92 2.48 -2.19
C THR A 47 -14.50 3.08 -3.47
N ILE A 48 -13.94 4.20 -3.90
CA ILE A 48 -14.42 4.87 -5.11
C ILE A 48 -13.99 4.01 -6.30
N THR A 49 -14.97 3.51 -7.05
CA THR A 49 -14.71 2.64 -8.21
C THR A 49 -14.91 3.41 -9.51
N PHE A 50 -13.83 3.60 -10.26
CA PHE A 50 -13.83 4.19 -11.59
C PHE A 50 -14.03 3.11 -12.63
N HIS A 51 -15.08 3.24 -13.44
CA HIS A 51 -15.35 2.33 -14.55
C HIS A 51 -14.85 2.97 -15.85
N CYS A 52 -13.59 2.70 -16.19
CA CYS A 52 -12.95 3.27 -17.38
C CYS A 52 -11.74 2.43 -17.81
N SER A 53 -11.19 2.72 -18.99
CA SER A 53 -9.95 2.09 -19.44
C SER A 53 -8.74 2.60 -18.65
N LEU A 54 -7.63 1.85 -18.67
CA LEU A 54 -6.37 2.29 -18.05
C LEU A 54 -5.89 3.61 -18.66
N GLU A 55 -5.95 3.74 -19.98
CA GLU A 55 -5.50 4.92 -20.72
C GLU A 55 -6.33 6.15 -20.33
N GLU A 56 -7.65 5.99 -20.24
CA GLU A 56 -8.57 7.05 -19.83
C GLU A 56 -8.31 7.47 -18.39
N PHE A 57 -8.14 6.51 -17.48
CA PHE A 57 -7.82 6.81 -16.10
C PHE A 57 -6.49 7.57 -15.96
N VAL A 58 -5.44 7.11 -16.65
CA VAL A 58 -4.12 7.74 -16.64
C VAL A 58 -4.21 9.18 -17.15
N ALA A 59 -4.96 9.43 -18.23
CA ALA A 59 -5.17 10.77 -18.75
C ALA A 59 -5.87 11.70 -17.74
N GLN A 60 -6.81 11.18 -16.94
CA GLN A 60 -7.52 11.96 -15.92
C GLN A 60 -6.62 12.35 -14.74
N ILE A 61 -5.74 11.44 -14.29
CA ILE A 61 -4.85 11.71 -13.15
C ILE A 61 -3.53 12.39 -13.53
N ALA A 62 -3.20 12.44 -14.82
CA ALA A 62 -1.94 13.00 -15.31
C ALA A 62 -1.69 14.45 -14.87
N PRO A 63 -2.65 15.39 -14.95
CA PRO A 63 -2.43 16.76 -14.47
C PRO A 63 -2.07 16.80 -12.97
N LEU A 64 -2.64 15.90 -12.17
CA LEU A 64 -2.32 15.80 -10.75
C LEU A 64 -0.88 15.33 -10.56
N ILE A 65 -0.48 14.26 -11.23
CA ILE A 65 0.88 13.72 -11.19
C ILE A 65 1.90 14.79 -11.61
N GLU A 66 1.65 15.47 -12.72
CA GLU A 66 2.52 16.51 -13.30
C GLU A 66 2.63 17.76 -12.43
N SER A 67 1.54 18.15 -11.75
CA SER A 67 1.50 19.37 -10.94
C SER A 67 2.51 19.37 -9.78
N ARG A 68 2.88 18.19 -9.27
CA ARG A 68 3.65 17.98 -8.03
C ARG A 68 3.09 18.76 -6.82
N LYS A 69 1.82 19.17 -6.85
CA LYS A 69 1.14 19.86 -5.73
C LYS A 69 0.62 18.91 -4.66
N TRP A 70 0.95 17.63 -4.77
CA TRP A 70 0.61 16.56 -3.84
C TRP A 70 1.87 16.07 -3.13
N THR A 71 1.76 15.60 -1.89
CA THR A 71 2.84 14.93 -1.16
C THR A 71 2.32 13.63 -0.55
N VAL A 72 3.17 12.61 -0.51
CA VAL A 72 2.95 11.41 0.29
C VAL A 72 4.15 11.27 1.21
N ASN A 73 3.93 11.40 2.53
CA ASN A 73 5.01 11.42 3.52
C ASN A 73 6.13 12.42 3.15
N ASP A 74 5.74 13.65 2.82
CA ASP A 74 6.64 14.74 2.40
C ASP A 74 7.46 14.46 1.12
N CYS A 75 7.10 13.40 0.37
CA CYS A 75 7.75 13.01 -0.87
C CYS A 75 6.83 13.20 -2.08
N HIS A 76 7.41 13.58 -3.22
CA HIS A 76 6.72 13.72 -4.52
C HIS A 76 6.97 12.53 -5.45
N GLU A 77 7.11 11.33 -4.88
CA GLU A 77 7.37 10.11 -5.64
C GLU A 77 6.07 9.50 -6.19
N VAL A 78 6.05 9.20 -7.49
CA VAL A 78 4.84 8.73 -8.19
C VAL A 78 4.36 7.38 -7.64
N LYS A 79 5.26 6.45 -7.32
CA LYS A 79 4.89 5.12 -6.84
C LYS A 79 4.19 5.16 -5.46
N PRO A 80 4.73 5.86 -4.43
CA PRO A 80 4.00 6.11 -3.19
C PRO A 80 2.66 6.80 -3.39
N PHE A 81 2.59 7.78 -4.29
CA PHE A 81 1.32 8.44 -4.62
C PHE A 81 0.27 7.48 -5.19
N LEU A 82 0.64 6.67 -6.18
CA LEU A 82 -0.28 5.69 -6.76
C LEU A 82 -0.67 4.59 -5.77
N ARG A 83 0.22 4.21 -4.84
CA ARG A 83 -0.14 3.31 -3.74
C ARG A 83 -1.21 3.92 -2.85
N SER A 84 -1.01 5.16 -2.39
CA SER A 84 -2.00 5.86 -1.57
C SER A 84 -3.33 6.00 -2.31
N LEU A 85 -3.29 6.34 -3.60
CA LEU A 85 -4.47 6.45 -4.43
C LEU A 85 -5.22 5.11 -4.57
N ASP A 86 -4.50 4.01 -4.79
CA ASP A 86 -5.07 2.66 -4.90
C ASP A 86 -5.72 2.17 -3.58
N THR A 87 -5.38 2.73 -2.42
CA THR A 87 -6.05 2.37 -1.15
C THR A 87 -7.47 2.90 -1.04
N VAL A 88 -7.79 3.98 -1.76
CA VAL A 88 -9.09 4.67 -1.69
C VAL A 88 -9.87 4.61 -3.01
N MET A 89 -9.18 4.36 -4.12
CA MET A 89 -9.74 4.34 -5.46
C MET A 89 -9.36 3.06 -6.19
N LYS A 90 -10.34 2.41 -6.81
CA LYS A 90 -10.15 1.23 -7.66
C LYS A 90 -10.58 1.54 -9.09
N VAL A 91 -9.80 1.06 -10.06
CA VAL A 91 -10.10 1.22 -11.49
C VAL A 91 -10.57 -0.12 -12.02
N CYS A 92 -11.82 -0.20 -12.45
CA CYS A 92 -12.42 -1.39 -13.04
C CYS A 92 -12.62 -1.14 -14.54
N PRO A 93 -11.90 -1.85 -15.42
CA PRO A 93 -12.15 -1.75 -16.86
C PRO A 93 -13.59 -2.16 -17.20
N GLU A 94 -14.18 -1.52 -18.21
CA GLU A 94 -15.54 -1.84 -18.64
C GLU A 94 -15.69 -3.33 -18.94
N GLY A 95 -16.79 -3.92 -18.44
CA GLY A 95 -17.07 -5.35 -18.60
C GLY A 95 -16.24 -6.28 -17.71
N LYS A 96 -15.38 -5.75 -16.82
CA LYS A 96 -14.66 -6.55 -15.83
C LYS A 96 -15.26 -6.41 -14.44
N VAL A 97 -15.22 -7.53 -13.71
CA VAL A 97 -15.66 -7.61 -12.30
C VAL A 97 -14.52 -7.21 -11.35
N GLU A 98 -13.27 -7.44 -11.76
CA GLU A 98 -12.10 -7.20 -10.92
C GLU A 98 -11.41 -5.87 -11.26
N PRO A 99 -10.97 -5.12 -10.23
CA PRO A 99 -10.13 -3.95 -10.41
C PRO A 99 -8.77 -4.28 -11.05
N LEU A 100 -8.16 -3.28 -11.68
CA LEU A 100 -6.77 -3.33 -12.10
C LEU A 100 -5.86 -3.58 -10.90
N ALA A 101 -4.88 -4.46 -11.09
CA ALA A 101 -3.81 -4.60 -10.12
C ALA A 101 -2.98 -3.30 -10.05
N LEU A 102 -2.55 -2.92 -8.85
CA LEU A 102 -1.68 -1.75 -8.64
C LEU A 102 -0.46 -1.75 -9.58
N GLY A 103 0.14 -2.92 -9.83
CA GLY A 103 1.27 -3.04 -10.75
C GLY A 103 0.94 -2.60 -12.17
N THR A 104 -0.25 -2.93 -12.66
CA THR A 104 -0.75 -2.49 -13.97
C THR A 104 -0.94 -0.98 -14.03
N LEU A 105 -1.54 -0.40 -12.98
CA LEU A 105 -1.71 1.05 -12.89
C LEU A 105 -0.37 1.78 -12.86
N VAL A 106 0.57 1.32 -12.03
CA VAL A 106 1.92 1.89 -11.94
C VAL A 106 2.63 1.84 -13.29
N ASN A 107 2.55 0.71 -14.00
CA ASN A 107 3.18 0.59 -15.32
C ASN A 107 2.57 1.56 -16.33
N GLY A 108 1.24 1.65 -16.42
CA GLY A 108 0.57 2.57 -17.35
C GLY A 108 0.93 4.04 -17.09
N VAL A 109 0.99 4.45 -15.82
CA VAL A 109 1.43 5.81 -15.46
C VAL A 109 2.91 6.04 -15.80
N MET A 110 3.78 5.08 -15.53
CA MET A 110 5.22 5.22 -15.83
C MET A 110 5.49 5.25 -17.33
N GLU A 111 4.74 4.50 -18.13
CA GLU A 111 4.79 4.53 -19.58
C GLU A 111 4.36 5.90 -20.11
N TYR A 112 3.22 6.42 -19.63
CA TYR A 112 2.74 7.77 -19.94
C TYR A 112 3.77 8.87 -19.60
N LEU A 113 4.43 8.77 -18.45
CA LEU A 113 5.47 9.73 -18.06
C LEU A 113 6.77 9.57 -18.88
N SER A 114 7.02 8.39 -19.44
CA SER A 114 8.19 8.14 -20.28
C SER A 114 8.00 8.74 -21.67
N THR A 115 6.83 8.57 -22.27
CA THR A 115 6.53 9.12 -23.61
C THR A 115 6.55 10.65 -23.65
N ARG A 116 6.21 11.32 -22.54
CA ARG A 116 6.24 12.79 -22.42
C ARG A 116 7.59 13.41 -22.08
N LYS A 117 8.61 12.61 -21.78
CA LYS A 117 9.98 13.13 -21.60
C LYS A 117 10.72 13.34 -22.92
N ASP A 118 10.20 12.75 -23.99
CA ASP A 118 10.79 12.79 -25.33
C ASP A 118 10.16 13.87 -26.24
N ASP A 119 9.18 14.63 -25.72
CA ASP A 119 8.55 15.82 -26.33
C ASP A 119 9.07 17.13 -25.68
#